data_AF-A0A6J1LVJ9-F1
#
_entry.id   AF-A0A6J1LVJ9-F1
#
_cell.length_a   1.000
_cell.length_b   1.000
_cell.length_c   1.000
_cell.angle_alpha   90.00
_cell.angle_beta   90.00
_cell.angle_gamma   90.00
#
_symmetry.space_group_name_H-M   'P 1'
#
loop_
_entity.id
_entity.type
_entity.pdbx_description
1 polymer ?
#
loop_
_entity_poly.entity_id
_entity_poly.type
_entity_poly.pdbx_seq_one_letter_code
_entity_poly.pdbx_strand_id
1 'polypeptide(L)'
;MDFNQSAYNVEFFNFTPEQIAAERDNLVQALIGRAVKTTIQKIETPATTALLNKSKDAVISLMMDACQPKLDRLRELDKVNFEVPPHVLQIKDFELEQRFTSEEEEAKAAQVKELKQRYRQNLAMLAELKAEEEKYRDIEPFVQQEMEMHQQIYAACANSDIKKIYKFAMHVAKDQKLL
;
A
#
# COMPACT_ATOMS: atom_id res chain seq x y z
N MET A 1 24.79 11.04 -25.10
CA MET A 1 23.95 10.28 -24.16
C MET A 1 22.73 11.13 -23.89
N ASP A 2 21.55 10.63 -24.20
CA ASP A 2 20.30 11.26 -23.74
C ASP A 2 20.29 11.17 -22.21
N PHE A 3 20.10 12.30 -21.53
CA PHE A 3 20.10 12.36 -20.07
C PHE A 3 19.02 11.43 -19.49
N ASN A 4 17.87 11.33 -20.17
CA ASN A 4 16.77 10.48 -19.75
C ASN A 4 17.12 9.00 -19.83
N GLN A 5 17.79 8.58 -20.91
CA GLN A 5 18.24 7.19 -21.07
C GLN A 5 19.28 6.82 -20.01
N SER A 6 20.20 7.74 -19.70
CA SER A 6 21.19 7.52 -18.63
C SER A 6 20.52 7.37 -17.26
N ALA A 7 19.58 8.26 -16.92
CA ALA A 7 18.82 8.16 -15.67
C ALA A 7 18.04 6.84 -15.59
N TYR A 8 17.40 6.43 -16.69
CA TYR A 8 16.67 5.17 -16.78
C TYR A 8 17.57 3.95 -16.54
N ASN A 9 18.76 3.95 -17.16
CA ASN A 9 19.75 2.90 -16.97
C ASN A 9 20.23 2.84 -15.52
N VAL A 10 20.48 3.99 -14.88
CA VAL A 10 20.90 4.06 -13.47
C VAL A 10 19.81 3.53 -12.54
N GLU A 11 18.55 3.83 -12.80
CA GLU A 11 17.44 3.28 -12.00
C GLU A 11 17.34 1.75 -12.07
N PHE A 12 17.69 1.16 -13.21
CA PHE A 12 17.70 -0.28 -13.40
C PHE A 12 18.94 -0.97 -12.80
N PHE A 13 20.13 -0.47 -13.13
CA PHE A 13 21.40 -1.11 -12.74
C PHE A 13 21.94 -0.66 -11.37
N ASN A 14 21.52 0.50 -10.87
CA ASN A 14 22.04 1.19 -9.68
C ASN A 14 23.50 1.65 -9.76
N PHE A 15 24.10 1.62 -10.95
CA PHE A 15 25.44 2.12 -11.23
C PHE A 15 25.52 2.63 -12.66
N THR A 16 26.55 3.40 -12.98
CA THR A 16 26.84 3.81 -14.36
C THR A 16 27.91 2.92 -15.00
N PRO A 17 27.92 2.76 -16.33
CA PRO A 17 28.99 2.05 -17.03
C PRO A 17 30.38 2.62 -16.72
N GLU A 18 30.48 3.94 -16.53
CA GLU A 18 31.72 4.63 -16.18
C GLU A 18 32.20 4.29 -14.76
N GLN A 19 31.28 4.08 -13.81
CA GLN A 19 31.63 3.65 -12.45
C GLN A 19 32.26 2.26 -12.46
N ILE A 20 31.62 1.29 -13.13
CA ILE A 20 32.15 -0.07 -13.26
C ILE A 20 33.49 -0.09 -14.00
N ALA A 21 33.63 0.71 -15.05
CA ALA A 21 34.88 0.88 -15.76
C ALA A 21 36.00 1.36 -14.81
N ALA A 22 35.74 2.39 -14.01
CA ALA A 22 36.71 2.94 -13.06
C ALA A 22 37.06 1.95 -11.94
N GLU A 23 36.08 1.23 -11.40
CA GLU A 23 36.30 0.18 -10.40
C GLU A 23 37.19 -0.94 -10.96
N ARG A 24 36.95 -1.35 -12.20
CA ARG A 24 37.76 -2.36 -12.88
C ARG A 24 39.20 -1.88 -13.09
N ASP A 25 39.40 -0.64 -13.52
CA ASP A 25 40.74 -0.07 -13.70
C ASP A 25 41.52 -0.11 -12.38
N ASN A 26 40.88 0.33 -11.29
CA ASN A 26 41.46 0.29 -9.95
C ASN A 26 41.79 -1.14 -9.50
N LEU A 27 40.91 -2.11 -9.78
CA LEU A 27 41.11 -3.51 -9.44
C LEU A 27 42.30 -4.09 -10.20
N VAL A 28 42.42 -3.81 -11.51
CA VAL A 28 43.55 -4.28 -12.32
C VAL A 28 44.87 -3.69 -11.84
N GLN A 29 44.89 -2.39 -11.54
CA GLN A 29 46.06 -1.72 -10.96
C GLN A 29 46.45 -2.35 -9.61
N ALA A 30 45.48 -2.63 -8.75
CA ALA A 30 45.72 -3.27 -7.45
C ALA A 30 46.26 -4.70 -7.60
N LEU A 31 45.75 -5.48 -8.55
CA LEU A 31 46.23 -6.83 -8.84
C LEU A 31 47.66 -6.83 -9.37
N ILE A 32 47.98 -5.95 -10.33
CA ILE A 32 49.34 -5.78 -10.86
C ILE A 32 50.29 -5.37 -9.74
N GLY A 33 49.92 -4.36 -8.94
CA GLY A 33 50.73 -3.90 -7.81
C GLY A 33 51.00 -5.00 -6.78
N ARG A 34 49.98 -5.83 -6.48
CA ARG A 34 50.11 -6.98 -5.57
C ARG A 34 51.02 -8.06 -6.17
N ALA A 35 50.86 -8.37 -7.45
CA ALA A 35 51.67 -9.37 -8.14
C ALA A 35 53.16 -8.95 -8.16
N VAL A 36 53.46 -7.72 -8.58
CA VAL A 36 54.83 -7.18 -8.59
C VAL A 36 55.43 -7.18 -7.19
N LYS A 37 54.69 -6.73 -6.17
CA LYS A 37 55.16 -6.75 -4.77
C LYS A 37 55.47 -8.17 -4.30
N THR A 38 54.60 -9.13 -4.60
CA THR A 38 54.80 -10.54 -4.21
C THR A 38 56.02 -11.13 -4.92
N THR A 39 56.26 -10.78 -6.17
CA THR A 39 57.45 -11.21 -6.91
C THR A 39 58.72 -10.61 -6.32
N ILE A 40 58.73 -9.31 -5.99
CA ILE A 40 59.86 -8.65 -5.32
C ILE A 40 60.18 -9.34 -4.00
N GLN A 41 59.17 -9.62 -3.17
CA GLN A 41 59.35 -10.32 -1.88
C GLN A 41 59.98 -11.72 -2.03
N LYS A 42 59.79 -12.40 -3.17
CA LYS A 42 60.39 -13.72 -3.43
C LYS A 42 61.84 -13.67 -3.89
N ILE A 43 62.29 -12.55 -4.45
CA ILE A 43 63.62 -12.39 -5.05
C ILE A 43 64.53 -11.44 -4.29
N GLU A 44 63.98 -10.68 -3.33
CA GLU A 44 64.73 -9.63 -2.65
C GLU A 44 65.86 -10.18 -1.78
N THR A 45 67.00 -9.50 -1.84
CA THR A 45 68.14 -9.68 -0.94
C THR A 45 68.54 -8.31 -0.39
N PRO A 46 69.21 -8.21 0.77
CA PRO A 46 69.54 -6.93 1.41
C PRO A 46 70.29 -5.94 0.51
N ALA A 47 71.03 -6.43 -0.49
CA ALA A 47 71.75 -5.62 -1.47
C ALA A 47 70.88 -5.14 -2.66
N THR A 48 69.77 -5.82 -2.96
CA THR A 48 68.94 -5.55 -4.15
C THR A 48 67.59 -4.90 -3.84
N THR A 49 67.15 -4.89 -2.57
CA THR A 49 65.85 -4.35 -2.15
C THR A 49 65.65 -2.88 -2.57
N ALA A 50 66.68 -2.04 -2.46
CA ALA A 50 66.58 -0.63 -2.85
C ALA A 50 66.41 -0.44 -4.36
N LEU A 51 67.09 -1.25 -5.18
CA LEU A 51 67.00 -1.18 -6.65
C LEU A 51 65.66 -1.72 -7.15
N LEU A 52 65.18 -2.83 -6.59
CA LEU A 52 63.90 -3.44 -6.96
C LEU A 52 62.70 -2.55 -6.60
N ASN A 53 62.76 -1.86 -5.45
CA ASN A 53 61.72 -0.90 -5.09
C ASN A 53 61.72 0.33 -6.00
N LYS A 54 62.88 0.77 -6.51
CA LYS A 54 62.99 1.88 -7.46
C LYS A 54 62.42 1.52 -8.84
N SER A 55 62.58 0.27 -9.28
CA SER A 55 62.04 -0.19 -10.58
C SER A 55 60.58 -0.64 -10.52
N LYS A 56 60.06 -0.92 -9.32
CA LYS A 56 58.68 -1.38 -9.09
C LYS A 56 57.64 -0.52 -9.82
N ASP A 57 57.66 0.79 -9.62
CA ASP A 57 56.64 1.68 -10.16
C ASP A 57 56.70 1.75 -11.70
N ALA A 58 57.91 1.65 -12.27
CA ALA A 58 58.12 1.58 -13.72
C ALA A 58 57.61 0.26 -14.32
N VAL A 59 57.74 -0.86 -13.61
CA VAL A 59 57.17 -2.15 -14.05
C VAL A 59 55.65 -2.11 -13.97
N ILE A 60 55.08 -1.53 -12.91
CA ILE A 60 53.63 -1.38 -12.78
C ILE A 60 53.09 -0.52 -13.92
N SER A 61 53.73 0.61 -14.25
CA SER A 61 53.28 1.45 -15.36
C SER A 61 53.34 0.72 -16.71
N LEU A 62 54.44 0.02 -17.00
CA LEU A 62 54.57 -0.77 -18.23
C LEU A 62 53.48 -1.86 -18.35
N MET A 63 53.16 -2.53 -17.25
CA MET A 63 52.09 -3.54 -17.23
C MET A 63 50.71 -2.91 -17.41
N MET A 64 50.46 -1.74 -16.82
CA MET A 64 49.22 -1.00 -17.01
C MET A 64 49.06 -0.52 -18.46
N ASP A 65 50.11 0.03 -19.06
CA ASP A 65 50.12 0.49 -20.46
C ASP A 65 49.82 -0.67 -21.43
N ALA A 66 50.35 -1.87 -21.14
CA ALA A 66 50.05 -3.07 -21.91
C ALA A 66 48.59 -3.56 -21.75
N CYS A 67 47.96 -3.30 -20.60
CA CYS A 67 46.57 -3.65 -20.31
C CYS A 67 45.55 -2.63 -20.82
N GLN A 68 45.95 -1.36 -20.97
CA GLN A 68 45.10 -0.24 -21.37
C GLN A 68 44.22 -0.53 -22.60
N PRO A 69 44.73 -1.03 -23.75
CA PRO A 69 43.89 -1.25 -24.93
C PRO A 69 42.79 -2.31 -24.70
N LYS A 70 43.03 -3.27 -23.80
CA LYS A 70 42.02 -4.27 -23.43
C LYS A 70 40.98 -3.68 -22.49
N LEU A 71 41.41 -2.83 -21.55
CA LEU A 71 40.51 -2.11 -20.65
C LEU A 71 39.60 -1.17 -21.43
N ASP A 72 40.13 -0.42 -22.40
CA ASP A 72 39.34 0.47 -23.25
C ASP A 72 38.28 -0.31 -24.05
N ARG A 73 38.65 -1.47 -24.61
CA ARG A 73 37.69 -2.33 -25.30
C ARG A 73 36.58 -2.85 -24.37
N LEU A 74 36.92 -3.17 -23.11
CA LEU A 74 35.92 -3.55 -22.12
C LEU A 74 35.01 -2.37 -21.75
N ARG A 75 35.52 -1.13 -21.69
CA ARG A 75 34.68 0.06 -21.44
C ARG A 75 33.62 0.24 -22.52
N GLU A 76 33.98 0.00 -23.78
CA GLU A 76 32.99 0.04 -24.88
C GLU A 76 31.94 -1.08 -24.77
N LEU A 77 32.33 -2.27 -24.31
CA LEU A 77 31.38 -3.35 -24.05
C LEU A 77 30.45 -3.03 -22.87
N ASP A 78 30.96 -2.41 -21.82
CA ASP A 78 30.15 -2.00 -20.66
C ASP A 78 29.07 -1.01 -21.08
N LYS A 79 29.38 -0.05 -21.95
CA LYS A 79 28.40 0.91 -22.48
C LYS A 79 27.23 0.22 -23.19
N VAL A 80 27.52 -0.83 -23.97
CA VAL A 80 26.50 -1.57 -24.72
C VAL A 80 25.71 -2.51 -23.81
N ASN A 81 26.36 -3.13 -22.84
CA ASN A 81 25.73 -4.13 -21.97
C ASN A 81 24.92 -3.50 -20.83
N PHE A 82 25.35 -2.35 -20.31
CA PHE A 82 24.67 -1.63 -19.22
C PHE A 82 23.79 -0.50 -19.77
N GLU A 83 23.08 -0.81 -20.85
CA GLU A 83 22.06 0.04 -21.45
C GLU A 83 20.74 -0.73 -21.51
N VAL A 84 19.67 -0.14 -20.97
CA VAL A 84 18.33 -0.68 -21.07
C VAL A 84 17.80 -0.34 -22.46
N PRO A 85 17.46 -1.33 -23.31
CA PRO A 85 17.00 -1.02 -24.66
C PRO A 85 15.71 -0.17 -24.64
N PRO A 86 15.53 0.79 -25.56
CA PRO A 86 14.37 1.70 -25.55
C PRO A 86 13.01 1.02 -25.65
N HIS A 87 12.97 -0.23 -26.13
CA HIS A 87 11.77 -1.04 -26.28
C HIS A 87 11.45 -1.89 -25.06
N VAL A 88 12.28 -1.84 -24.01
CA VAL A 88 12.08 -2.60 -22.77
C VAL A 88 11.62 -1.66 -21.68
N LEU A 89 10.38 -1.84 -21.22
CA LEU A 89 9.84 -1.16 -20.05
C LEU A 89 10.31 -1.86 -18.77
N GLN A 90 10.72 -1.09 -17.78
CA GLN A 90 11.01 -1.58 -16.44
C GLN A 90 9.71 -1.96 -15.73
N ILE A 91 9.80 -2.87 -14.76
CA ILE A 91 8.65 -3.38 -13.99
C ILE A 91 7.83 -2.25 -13.36
N LYS A 92 8.50 -1.18 -12.90
CA LYS A 92 7.86 -0.01 -12.28
C LYS A 92 6.99 0.78 -13.26
N ASP A 93 7.31 0.71 -14.55
CA ASP A 93 6.62 1.44 -15.60
C ASP A 93 5.48 0.63 -16.23
N PHE A 94 5.23 -0.60 -15.79
CA PHE A 94 4.05 -1.35 -16.24
C PHE A 94 2.74 -0.64 -15.85
N GLU A 95 2.75 0.13 -14.76
CA GLU A 95 1.62 1.00 -14.41
C GLU A 95 1.39 2.10 -15.46
N LEU A 96 2.45 2.55 -16.15
CA LEU A 96 2.38 3.51 -17.24
C LEU A 96 1.91 2.88 -18.57
N GLU A 97 1.88 1.54 -18.70
CA GLU A 97 1.20 0.90 -19.84
C GLU A 97 -0.31 1.17 -19.79
N GLN A 98 -0.87 1.24 -18.58
CA GLN A 98 -2.23 1.70 -18.34
C GLN A 98 -2.25 3.22 -18.25
N ARG A 99 -1.97 3.90 -19.36
CA ARG A 99 -2.09 5.36 -19.44
C ARG A 99 -3.55 5.74 -19.25
N PHE A 100 -3.94 6.04 -18.00
CA PHE A 100 -5.19 6.74 -17.77
C PHE A 100 -5.04 8.13 -18.38
N THR A 101 -6.04 8.53 -19.17
CA THR A 101 -6.11 9.93 -19.60
C THR A 101 -6.39 10.80 -18.36
N SER A 102 -5.95 12.06 -18.39
CA SER A 102 -6.25 13.01 -17.30
C SER A 102 -7.75 13.07 -16.98
N GLU A 103 -8.59 12.93 -18.02
CA GLU A 103 -10.04 12.90 -17.89
C GLU A 103 -10.54 11.64 -17.16
N GLU A 104 -9.93 10.48 -17.40
CA GLU A 104 -10.26 9.23 -16.70
C GLU A 104 -9.83 9.26 -15.23
N GLU A 105 -8.68 9.86 -14.92
CA GLU A 105 -8.22 10.05 -13.54
C GLU A 105 -9.16 11.00 -12.78
N GLU A 106 -9.55 12.11 -13.40
CA GLU A 106 -10.51 13.06 -12.82
C GLU A 106 -11.89 12.42 -12.62
N ALA A 107 -12.38 11.63 -13.58
CA ALA A 107 -13.64 10.91 -13.47
C ALA A 107 -13.61 9.90 -12.30
N LYS A 108 -12.53 9.12 -12.17
CA LYS A 108 -12.34 8.21 -11.02
C LYS A 108 -12.25 8.97 -9.71
N ALA A 109 -11.54 10.09 -9.66
CA ALA A 109 -11.43 10.93 -8.48
C ALA A 109 -12.79 11.51 -8.07
N ALA A 110 -13.63 11.91 -9.04
CA ALA A 110 -14.99 12.36 -8.81
C ALA A 110 -15.88 11.24 -8.24
N GLN A 111 -15.82 10.04 -8.83
CA GLN A 111 -16.54 8.86 -8.31
C GLN A 111 -16.13 8.53 -6.87
N VAL A 112 -14.84 8.59 -6.54
CA VAL A 112 -14.35 8.37 -5.18
C VAL A 112 -14.89 9.42 -4.21
N LYS A 113 -14.97 10.69 -4.62
CA LYS A 113 -15.56 11.76 -3.80
C LYS A 113 -17.05 11.51 -3.56
N GLU A 114 -17.79 11.13 -4.59
CA GLU A 114 -19.22 10.81 -4.49
C GLU A 114 -19.45 9.62 -3.54
N LEU A 115 -18.68 8.54 -3.70
CA LEU A 115 -18.77 7.36 -2.82
C LEU A 115 -18.46 7.71 -1.36
N LYS A 116 -17.46 8.57 -1.11
CA LYS A 116 -17.17 9.05 0.25
C LYS A 116 -18.33 9.85 0.84
N GLN A 117 -19.00 10.67 0.04
CA GLN A 117 -20.16 11.43 0.50
C GLN A 117 -21.34 10.49 0.81
N ARG A 118 -21.67 9.56 -0.09
CA ARG A 118 -22.71 8.55 0.12
C ARG A 118 -22.44 7.70 1.36
N TYR A 119 -21.18 7.30 1.56
CA TYR A 119 -20.79 6.54 2.75
C TYR A 119 -21.07 7.31 4.05
N ARG A 120 -20.75 8.61 4.09
CA ARG A 120 -21.04 9.47 5.27
C ARG A 120 -22.53 9.62 5.53
N GLN A 121 -23.33 9.81 4.48
CA GLN A 121 -24.79 9.89 4.58
C GLN A 121 -25.38 8.58 5.10
N ASN A 122 -24.94 7.45 4.56
CA ASN A 122 -25.39 6.13 5.01
C ASN A 122 -25.00 5.88 6.47
N LEU A 123 -23.83 6.34 6.91
CA LEU A 123 -23.40 6.22 8.29
C LEU A 123 -24.27 7.04 9.25
N ALA A 124 -24.63 8.27 8.86
CA ALA A 124 -25.54 9.12 9.62
C ALA A 124 -26.94 8.50 9.71
N MET A 125 -27.48 8.04 8.59
CA MET A 125 -28.78 7.36 8.54
C MET A 125 -28.79 6.08 9.40
N LEU A 126 -27.70 5.31 9.39
CA LEU A 126 -27.59 4.11 10.23
C LEU A 126 -27.57 4.45 11.72
N ALA A 127 -26.98 5.59 12.11
CA ALA A 127 -27.03 6.08 13.48
C ALA A 127 -28.46 6.51 13.89
N GLU A 128 -29.18 7.18 12.99
CA GLU A 128 -30.59 7.57 13.21
C GLU A 128 -31.49 6.35 13.38
N LEU A 129 -31.36 5.35 12.48
CA LEU A 129 -32.14 4.11 12.55
C LEU A 129 -31.90 3.35 13.86
N LYS A 130 -30.65 3.32 14.35
CA LYS A 130 -30.34 2.71 15.65
C LYS A 130 -30.99 3.45 16.81
N ALA A 131 -30.97 4.78 16.78
CA ALA A 131 -31.62 5.59 17.81
C ALA A 131 -33.15 5.43 17.78
N GLU A 132 -33.73 5.24 16.59
CA GLU A 132 -35.14 4.97 16.42
C GLU A 132 -35.53 3.56 16.89
N GLU A 133 -34.73 2.55 16.56
CA GLU A 133 -34.89 1.18 17.06
C GLU A 133 -34.87 1.12 18.59
N GLU A 134 -33.95 1.86 19.23
CA GLU A 134 -33.87 1.96 20.69
C GLU A 134 -35.14 2.58 21.30
N LYS A 135 -35.68 3.66 20.71
CA LYS A 135 -36.95 4.24 21.14
C LYS A 135 -38.12 3.28 21.01
N TYR A 136 -38.20 2.53 19.91
CA TYR A 136 -39.27 1.55 19.73
C TYR A 136 -39.15 0.41 20.74
N ARG A 137 -37.93 -0.02 21.05
CA ARG A 137 -37.66 -1.01 22.10
C ARG A 137 -38.12 -0.54 23.47
N ASP A 138 -37.96 0.74 23.78
CA ASP A 138 -38.42 1.33 25.04
C ASP A 138 -39.96 1.42 25.11
N ILE A 139 -40.64 1.57 23.97
CA ILE A 139 -42.11 1.68 23.90
C ILE A 139 -42.80 0.31 23.93
N GLU A 140 -42.15 -0.72 23.36
CA GLU A 140 -42.66 -2.09 23.28
C GLU A 140 -43.29 -2.65 24.58
N PRO A 141 -42.67 -2.53 25.78
CA PRO A 141 -43.25 -3.05 27.02
C PRO A 141 -44.55 -2.33 27.41
N PHE A 142 -44.67 -1.03 27.14
CA PHE A 142 -45.90 -0.28 27.46
C PHE A 142 -47.07 -0.72 26.59
N VAL A 143 -46.80 -0.96 25.30
CA VAL A 143 -47.81 -1.48 24.37
C VAL A 143 -48.26 -2.89 24.76
N GLN A 144 -47.32 -3.75 25.18
CA GLN A 144 -47.65 -5.08 25.68
C GLN A 144 -48.49 -5.01 26.96
N GLN A 145 -48.16 -4.14 27.91
CA GLN A 145 -48.97 -3.93 29.12
C GLN A 145 -50.38 -3.44 28.79
N GLU A 146 -50.53 -2.51 27.85
CA GLU A 146 -51.85 -2.02 27.42
C GLU A 146 -52.67 -3.14 26.75
N MET A 147 -52.03 -3.96 25.93
CA MET A 147 -52.67 -5.14 25.35
C MET A 147 -53.13 -6.14 26.41
N GLU A 148 -52.30 -6.42 27.42
CA GLU A 148 -52.65 -7.31 28.53
C GLU A 148 -53.83 -6.75 29.34
N MET A 149 -53.84 -5.46 29.66
CA MET A 149 -54.98 -4.82 30.32
C MET A 149 -56.26 -4.93 29.49
N HIS A 150 -56.20 -4.66 28.19
CA HIS A 150 -57.36 -4.81 27.31
C HIS A 150 -57.87 -6.26 27.31
N GLN A 151 -56.97 -7.26 27.23
CA GLN A 151 -57.37 -8.66 27.31
C GLN A 151 -58.05 -8.99 28.65
N GLN A 152 -57.54 -8.48 29.77
CA GLN A 152 -58.17 -8.65 31.08
C GLN A 152 -59.56 -8.00 31.14
N ILE A 153 -59.72 -6.79 30.60
CA ILE A 153 -61.01 -6.10 30.52
C ILE A 153 -62.00 -6.90 29.66
N TYR A 154 -61.57 -7.37 28.49
CA TYR A 154 -62.42 -8.20 27.63
C TYR A 154 -62.82 -9.51 28.32
N ALA A 155 -61.90 -10.18 29.01
CA ALA A 155 -62.19 -11.37 29.80
C ALA A 155 -63.18 -11.08 30.95
N ALA A 156 -63.01 -9.96 31.66
CA ALA A 156 -63.93 -9.54 32.72
C ALA A 156 -65.32 -9.18 32.18
N CYS A 157 -65.41 -8.51 31.02
CA CYS A 157 -66.66 -8.22 30.32
C CYS A 157 -67.35 -9.48 29.79
N ALA A 158 -66.59 -10.49 29.35
CA ALA A 158 -67.14 -11.78 28.92
C ALA A 158 -67.66 -12.61 30.12
N ASN A 159 -66.99 -12.53 31.26
CA ASN A 159 -67.35 -13.24 32.50
C ASN A 159 -68.44 -12.55 33.32
N SER A 160 -68.65 -11.24 33.11
CA SER A 160 -69.77 -10.54 33.72
C SER A 160 -71.02 -10.83 32.92
N ASP A 161 -72.04 -11.38 33.60
CA ASP A 161 -73.39 -11.49 33.06
C ASP A 161 -74.00 -10.08 32.96
N ILE A 162 -73.54 -9.29 32.00
CA ILE A 162 -74.02 -7.93 31.72
C ILE A 162 -75.55 -7.96 31.52
N LYS A 163 -76.11 -9.07 31.02
CA LYS A 163 -77.55 -9.33 30.95
C LYS A 163 -78.24 -9.43 32.32
N LYS A 164 -77.60 -10.01 33.35
CA LYS A 164 -78.14 -10.07 34.72
C LYS A 164 -78.03 -8.72 35.42
N ILE A 165 -76.91 -8.01 35.25
CA ILE A 165 -76.72 -6.66 35.80
C ILE A 165 -77.72 -5.67 35.17
N TYR A 166 -77.93 -5.75 33.85
CA TYR A 166 -78.94 -4.95 33.15
C TYR A 166 -80.36 -5.26 33.62
N LYS A 167 -80.70 -6.54 33.81
CA LYS A 167 -82.00 -6.94 34.39
C LYS A 167 -82.19 -6.45 35.82
N PHE A 168 -81.14 -6.49 36.64
CA PHE A 168 -81.17 -5.98 38.02
C PHE A 168 -81.35 -4.45 38.06
N ALA A 169 -80.60 -3.71 37.25
CA ALA A 169 -80.74 -2.26 37.14
C ALA A 169 -82.13 -1.84 36.62
N MET A 170 -82.70 -2.57 35.65
CA MET A 170 -84.08 -2.38 35.18
C MET A 170 -85.13 -2.67 36.27
N HIS A 171 -84.85 -3.58 37.20
CA HIS A 171 -85.75 -3.85 38.32
C HIS A 171 -85.70 -2.74 39.37
N VAL A 172 -84.51 -2.27 39.74
CA VAL A 172 -84.32 -1.16 40.70
C VAL A 172 -84.90 0.15 40.16
N ALA A 173 -84.75 0.42 38.85
CA ALA A 173 -85.34 1.60 38.21
C ALA A 173 -86.88 1.56 38.14
N LYS A 174 -87.50 0.38 38.20
CA LYS A 174 -88.95 0.23 38.32
C LYS A 174 -89.43 0.47 39.74
N ASP A 175 -88.66 0.06 40.75
CA ASP A 175 -89.01 0.27 42.16
C ASP A 175 -88.86 1.75 42.59
N GLN A 176 -87.95 2.51 41.99
CA GLN A 176 -87.82 3.97 42.23
C GLN A 176 -88.96 4.83 41.64
N LYS A 177 -89.83 4.28 40.79
CA LYS A 177 -91.05 4.97 40.32
C LYS A 177 -92.26 4.76 41.24
N LEU A 178 -92.09 4.03 42.35
CA LEU A 178 -93.14 3.69 43.32
C LEU A 178 -92.98 4.38 44.69
N LEU A 179 -92.07 5.34 44.81
CA LEU A 179 -91.94 6.31 45.91
C LEU A 179 -92.20 7.72 45.39
#